data_AF-A0A814J8F5-F1
#
_entry.id   AF-A0A814J8F5-F1
#
_cell.length_a   1.000
_cell.length_b   1.000
_cell.length_c   1.000
_cell.angle_alpha   90.00
_cell.angle_beta   90.00
_cell.angle_gamma   90.00
#
_symmetry.space_group_name_H-M   'P 1'
#
loop_
_entity.id
_entity.type
_entity.pdbx_description
1 polymer ?
#
loop_
_entity_poly.entity_id
_entity_poly.type
_entity_poly.pdbx_seq_one_letter_code
_entity_poly.pdbx_strand_id
1 'polypeptide(L)' 'MTNFQRTFSIKTLDLDHVIIYKDQAEVKRNFQISLKKGKNFILLTNVSASIVKESIQFDFKTIPHGPSVNSE' A
#
# COMPACT_ATOMS: atom_id res chain seq x y z
N MET A 1 -6.73 20.10 -11.40
CA MET A 1 -6.06 19.23 -10.40
C MET A 1 -6.26 17.79 -10.85
N THR A 2 -5.21 17.03 -11.13
CA THR A 2 -5.36 15.66 -11.68
C THR A 2 -5.57 14.67 -10.56
N ASN A 3 -6.60 13.82 -10.70
CA ASN A 3 -6.94 12.75 -9.78
C ASN A 3 -6.56 11.41 -10.40
N PHE A 4 -5.99 10.52 -9.60
CA PHE A 4 -5.64 9.16 -10.02
C PHE A 4 -6.34 8.16 -9.10
N GLN A 5 -7.00 7.16 -9.66
CA GLN A 5 -7.64 6.09 -8.89
C GLN A 5 -7.03 4.75 -9.25
N ARG A 6 -6.76 3.92 -8.24
CA ARG A 6 -6.33 2.54 -8.44
C ARG A 6 -6.99 1.62 -7.41
N THR A 7 -7.43 0.46 -7.88
CA THR A 7 -8.07 -0.57 -7.05
C THR A 7 -7.13 -1.76 -6.88
N PHE A 8 -7.03 -2.29 -5.68
CA PHE A 8 -6.26 -3.48 -5.35
C PHE A 8 -7.13 -4.50 -4.62
N SER A 9 -7.07 -5.76 -5.03
CA SER A 9 -7.72 -6.85 -4.31
C SER A 9 -6.73 -7.52 -3.37
N ILE A 10 -6.99 -7.47 -2.06
CA ILE A 10 -6.04 -8.00 -1.07
C ILE A 10 -5.81 -9.51 -1.23
N LYS A 11 -6.84 -10.25 -1.65
CA LYS A 11 -6.74 -11.70 -1.88
C LYS A 11 -5.78 -12.09 -3.01
N THR A 12 -5.53 -11.18 -3.95
CA THR A 12 -4.64 -11.44 -5.10
C THR A 12 -3.22 -10.94 -4.87
N LEU A 13 -2.96 -10.29 -3.73
CA LEU A 13 -1.62 -9.87 -3.36
C LEU A 13 -0.86 -11.07 -2.79
N ASP A 14 0.43 -11.13 -3.12
CA ASP A 14 1.31 -12.17 -2.62
C ASP A 14 1.38 -12.15 -1.10
N LEU A 15 1.43 -13.36 -0.53
CA LEU A 15 1.65 -13.56 0.89
C LEU A 15 3.12 -13.29 1.20
N ASP A 16 3.36 -12.36 2.12
CA ASP A 16 4.71 -12.03 2.58
C ASP A 16 5.07 -12.89 3.80
N HIS A 17 4.21 -12.89 4.82
CA HIS A 17 4.43 -13.66 6.03
C HIS A 17 3.11 -14.19 6.60
N VAL A 18 3.14 -15.39 7.19
CA VAL A 18 2.07 -15.92 8.03
C VAL A 18 2.65 -16.31 9.39
N ILE A 19 2.11 -15.76 10.47
CA ILE A 19 2.47 -16.15 11.84
C ILE A 19 1.28 -16.90 12.42
N ILE A 20 1.47 -18.16 12.78
CA ILE A 20 0.43 -19.01 13.37
C ILE A 20 0.61 -19.00 14.88
N TYR A 21 -0.43 -18.56 15.59
CA TYR A 21 -0.57 -18.66 17.04
C TYR A 21 -1.52 -19.81 17.39
N LYS A 22 -1.70 -20.08 18.68
CA LYS A 22 -2.53 -21.20 19.16
C LYS A 22 -3.96 -21.16 18.63
N ASP A 23 -4.59 -19.97 18.62
CA ASP A 23 -6.01 -19.78 18.31
C ASP A 23 -6.26 -18.88 17.10
N GLN A 24 -5.20 -18.36 16.47
CA GLN A 24 -5.31 -17.39 15.38
C GLN A 24 -4.07 -17.40 14.48
N ALA A 25 -4.19 -16.81 13.29
CA ALA A 25 -3.06 -16.55 12.41
C ALA A 25 -3.04 -15.09 11.99
N GLU A 26 -1.86 -14.49 12.00
CA GLU A 26 -1.60 -13.18 11.42
C GLU A 26 -1.08 -13.39 9.99
N VAL A 27 -1.69 -12.69 9.04
CA VAL A 27 -1.35 -12.80 7.62
C VAL A 27 -0.91 -11.43 7.12
N LYS A 28 0.38 -11.31 6.78
CA LYS A 28 0.98 -10.09 6.26
C LYS A 28 1.11 -10.16 4.74
N ARG A 29 0.72 -9.07 4.08
CA ARG A 29 0.89 -8.86 2.64
C ARG A 29 1.45 -7.47 2.43
N ASN A 30 2.60 -7.38 1.78
CA ASN A 30 3.23 -6.11 1.44
C ASN A 30 3.19 -5.93 -0.08
N PHE A 31 2.90 -4.72 -0.53
CA PHE A 31 2.96 -4.38 -1.95
C PHE A 31 3.36 -2.91 -2.11
N GLN A 32 4.04 -2.60 -3.20
CA GLN A 32 4.50 -1.25 -3.49
C GLN A 32 3.68 -0.64 -4.63
N ILE A 33 3.37 0.64 -4.49
CA ILE A 33 2.66 1.41 -5.50
C ILE A 33 3.40 2.70 -5.82
N SER A 34 3.47 3.06 -7.10
CA SER A 34 3.99 4.36 -7.52
C SER A 34 2.86 5.37 -7.52
N LEU A 35 2.96 6.38 -6.66
CA LEU A 35 2.02 7.50 -6.63
C LEU A 35 2.40 8.55 -7.68
N LYS A 36 1.41 9.17 -8.31
CA LYS A 36 1.62 10.26 -9.27
C LYS A 36 1.48 11.61 -8.57
N LYS A 37 2.10 12.65 -9.14
CA LYS A 37 1.94 14.04 -8.67
C LYS A 37 0.46 14.44 -8.75
N GLY A 38 -0.16 14.76 -7.61
CA GLY A 38 -1.59 15.09 -7.50
C GLY A 38 -2.29 14.29 -6.40
N LYS A 39 -3.62 14.18 -6.48
CA LYS A 39 -4.40 13.37 -5.53
C LYS A 39 -4.51 11.94 -6.04
N ASN A 40 -4.13 10.98 -5.20
CA ASN A 40 -4.24 9.55 -5.50
C ASN A 40 -5.30 8.93 -4.57
N PHE A 41 -6.24 8.21 -5.14
CA PHE A 41 -7.29 7.47 -4.46
C PHE A 41 -7.00 5.97 -4.60
N ILE A 42 -6.83 5.30 -3.47
CA ILE A 42 -6.50 3.88 -3.42
C ILE A 42 -7.69 3.15 -2.81
N LEU A 43 -8.29 2.24 -3.58
CA LEU A 43 -9.39 1.41 -3.11
C LEU A 43 -8.89 -0.02 -2.86
N LEU A 44 -8.99 -0.48 -1.62
CA LEU A 44 -8.70 -1.86 -1.24
C LEU A 44 -9.99 -2.67 -1.21
N THR A 45 -10.03 -3.81 -1.90
CA THR A 45 -11.18 -4.71 -1.97
C THR A 45 -10.85 -6.11 -1.46
N ASN A 46 -11.88 -6.90 -1.16
CA ASN A 46 -11.73 -8.25 -0.60
C ASN A 46 -10.89 -8.29 0.68
N VAL A 47 -10.99 -7.21 1.47
CA VAL A 47 -10.44 -7.10 2.81
C VAL A 47 -11.25 -8.02 3.72
N SER A 48 -10.58 -8.80 4.58
CA SER A 48 -11.28 -9.64 5.56
C SER A 48 -12.11 -8.79 6.50
N ALA A 49 -13.33 -9.24 6.83
CA ALA A 49 -14.16 -8.60 7.85
C ALA A 49 -13.50 -8.61 9.24
N SER A 50 -12.56 -9.54 9.46
CA SER A 50 -11.77 -9.66 10.69
C SER A 50 -10.51 -8.78 10.69
N ILE A 51 -10.42 -7.76 9.82
CA ILE A 51 -9.34 -6.78 9.94
C ILE A 51 -9.43 -6.10 11.29
N VAL A 52 -8.32 -6.10 12.03
CA VAL A 52 -8.22 -5.43 13.33
C VAL A 52 -7.88 -3.96 13.08
N LYS A 53 -8.22 -3.09 14.03
CA LYS A 53 -7.75 -1.70 14.03
C LYS A 53 -6.22 -1.71 13.86
N GLU A 54 -5.69 -0.83 13.01
CA GLU A 54 -4.25 -0.71 12.67
C GLU A 54 -3.66 -1.83 11.77
N SER A 55 -4.48 -2.70 11.17
CA SER A 55 -3.99 -3.73 10.22
C SER A 55 -3.53 -3.20 8.85
N ILE A 56 -3.67 -1.90 8.57
CA ILE A 56 -3.22 -1.26 7.34
C ILE A 56 -2.22 -0.18 7.68
N GLN A 57 -0.98 -0.37 7.24
CA GLN A 57 0.12 0.57 7.42
C GLN A 57 0.57 1.12 6.07
N PHE A 58 0.97 2.39 6.05
CA PHE A 58 1.55 3.04 4.88
C PHE A 58 2.97 3.47 5.18
N ASP A 59 3.94 2.89 4.46
CA ASP A 59 5.33 3.30 4.51
C ASP A 59 5.66 4.12 3.27
N PHE A 60 5.81 5.44 3.44
CA PHE A 60 6.12 6.34 2.35
C PHE A 60 7.63 6.42 2.15
N LYS A 61 8.11 5.97 0.99
CA LYS A 61 9.45 6.26 0.51
C LYS A 61 9.39 7.44 -0.45
N THR A 62 9.92 8.59 -0.05
CA THR A 62 10.17 9.69 -0.97
C THR A 62 11.39 9.33 -1.81
N ILE A 63 11.21 9.21 -3.12
CA ILE A 63 12.36 9.23 -4.03
C ILE A 63 12.80 10.69 -4.08
N PRO A 64 14.03 11.04 -3.67
CA PRO A 64 14.50 12.40 -3.78
C PRO A 64 14.42 12.80 -5.25
N HIS A 65 13.72 13.90 -5.54
CA HIS A 65 13.92 14.57 -6.81
C HIS A 65 15.40 14.94 -6.86
N GLY A 66 16.15 14.33 -7.78
CA GLY A 66 17.51 14.75 -8.08
C GLY A 66 17.54 16.27 -8.34
N PRO A 67 18.69 16.93 -8.14
CA PRO A 67 18.78 18.38 -8.23
C PRO A 67 18.14 18.85 -9.53
N SER A 68 17.21 19.80 -9.40
CA SER A 68 16.71 20.58 -10.54
C SER A 68 17.92 21.25 -11.16
N VAL A 69 18.36 20.74 -12.31
CA VAL A 69 19.39 21.38 -13.12
C VAL A 69 18.78 22.67 -13.60
N ASN A 70 19.05 23.76 -12.87
CA ASN A 70 18.88 25.10 -13.39
C ASN A 70 19.99 25.26 -14.43
N SER A 71 19.65 25.09 -15.69
CA SER A 71 20.47 25.59 -16.80
C SER A 71 20.41 27.12 -16.73
N GLU A 72 21.48 27.73 -16.24
CA GLU A 72 21.80 29.16 -16.49
C GLU A 72 21.92 29.44 -17.99
#